data_AF-A0A1B6PFF2-F1
#
_entry.id   AF-A0A1B6PFF2-F1
#
_cell.length_a   1.000
_cell.length_b   1.000
_cell.length_c   1.000
_cell.angle_alpha   90.00
_cell.angle_beta   90.00
_cell.angle_gamma   90.00
#
_symmetry.space_group_name_H-M   'P 1'
#
loop_
_entity.id
_entity.type
_entity.pdbx_description
1 polymer ?
#
loop_
_entity_poly.entity_id
_entity_poly.type
_entity_poly.pdbx_seq_one_letter_code
_entity_poly.pdbx_strand_id
1 'polypeptide(L)'
;MASQARVRASASICSSVTDSELHTLEISDYSQHSDLGDGGYISSTRFTVGGHDWRIRYYPDGIGNGEDCKDYVGVQLELMSEFTEVRLAYEFRLADDDDDVAAIKSTTVLTAETSSTCGTDKFKKKSDLPRYLRNDSLKIQCFVTVFKESQLKEAAVSSNPVVDVQVPPSNLSSHLGKLLSPERKDGDIMFKVKTEEFRAHKLILDIRCPALKTTAATHTQPHFDGQTIMRDRRTTSGTDNSSTVVVIQDMEPKDFKALLHFIYTDSLPKEHRNNEEMATNLLAAADKYDLTRMKLYCGNILSKRPTVDSVTTTIAQAHKHHCTELKDACIKFINSSERTRDDVLSSEGYKELKATCPEVALEILENSDIFKKAVERQQDVPEERSAGNHREARRGQGVSRPRKYYPRNVATTHWSSDEE
;
A
#
# COMPACT_ATOMS: atom_id res chain seq x y z
N MET A 1 -34.84 41.03 -16.49
CA MET A 1 -34.92 39.91 -15.52
C MET A 1 -33.52 39.35 -15.34
N ALA A 2 -32.90 39.53 -14.17
CA ALA A 2 -31.58 38.96 -13.88
C ALA A 2 -31.78 37.69 -13.04
N SER A 3 -31.29 36.57 -13.57
CA SER A 3 -31.26 35.26 -12.90
C SER A 3 -30.25 35.30 -11.76
N GLN A 4 -30.71 35.24 -10.51
CA GLN A 4 -29.83 35.00 -9.36
C GLN A 4 -29.51 33.51 -9.28
N ALA A 5 -28.25 33.16 -9.51
CA ALA A 5 -27.75 31.81 -9.27
C ALA A 5 -27.74 31.53 -7.75
N ARG A 6 -28.40 30.43 -7.36
CA ARG A 6 -28.47 29.97 -5.97
C ARG A 6 -27.16 29.25 -5.64
N VAL A 7 -26.28 29.88 -4.87
CA VAL A 7 -25.06 29.24 -4.36
C VAL A 7 -25.47 28.20 -3.32
N ARG A 8 -25.20 26.92 -3.60
CA ARG A 8 -25.28 25.85 -2.59
C ARG A 8 -23.99 25.89 -1.78
N ALA A 9 -24.08 26.24 -0.50
CA ALA A 9 -23.03 25.97 0.46
C ALA A 9 -23.15 24.50 0.91
N SER A 10 -22.08 23.73 0.76
CA SER A 10 -21.94 22.40 1.36
C SER A 10 -20.91 22.49 2.49
N ALA A 11 -21.30 22.04 3.68
CA ALA A 11 -20.37 21.83 4.79
C ALA A 11 -20.18 20.32 4.96
N SER A 12 -18.93 19.89 5.13
CA SER A 12 -18.60 18.52 5.56
C SER A 12 -18.17 18.60 7.01
N ILE A 13 -18.79 17.79 7.87
CA ILE A 13 -18.39 17.64 9.27
C ILE A 13 -17.56 16.36 9.35
N CYS A 14 -16.27 16.51 9.66
CA CYS A 14 -15.41 15.37 9.98
C CYS A 14 -15.59 15.05 11.47
N SER A 15 -16.41 14.04 11.77
CA SER A 15 -16.45 13.45 13.11
C SER A 15 -15.66 12.14 13.08
N SER A 16 -14.48 12.12 13.71
CA SER A 16 -13.77 10.87 13.98
C SER A 16 -14.56 10.06 15.01
N VAL A 17 -14.88 8.80 14.71
CA VAL A 17 -15.41 7.90 15.73
C VAL A 17 -14.22 7.47 16.59
N THR A 18 -14.19 7.92 17.84
CA THR A 18 -13.13 7.62 18.80
C THR A 18 -13.61 6.57 19.79
N ASP A 19 -12.72 5.64 20.12
CA ASP A 19 -12.90 4.66 21.18
C ASP A 19 -11.84 4.92 22.25
N SER A 20 -12.25 5.23 23.48
CA SER A 20 -11.33 5.70 24.51
C SER A 20 -11.50 4.93 25.82
N GLU A 21 -10.39 4.56 26.45
CA GLU A 21 -10.39 3.82 27.72
C GLU A 21 -9.21 4.26 28.61
N LEU A 22 -9.42 4.23 29.92
CA LEU A 22 -8.38 4.40 30.94
C LEU A 22 -7.98 3.02 31.50
N HIS A 23 -6.73 2.62 31.27
CA HIS A 23 -6.15 1.42 31.86
C HIS A 23 -5.14 1.79 32.96
N THR A 24 -5.08 1.01 34.04
CA THR A 24 -4.14 1.25 35.15
C THR A 24 -3.25 0.03 35.36
N LEU A 25 -1.94 0.21 35.26
CA LEU A 25 -0.92 -0.73 35.70
C LEU A 25 -0.55 -0.44 37.15
N GLU A 26 -0.76 -1.41 38.03
CA GLU A 26 -0.31 -1.38 39.42
C GLU A 26 0.90 -2.31 39.60
N ILE A 27 2.00 -1.76 40.11
CA ILE A 27 3.23 -2.49 40.42
C ILE A 27 3.34 -2.50 41.95
N SER A 28 2.91 -3.60 42.55
CA SER A 28 3.08 -3.87 43.98
C SER A 28 4.52 -4.27 44.30
N ASP A 29 4.91 -4.13 45.57
CA ASP A 29 6.26 -4.46 46.06
C ASP A 29 7.35 -3.83 45.19
N TYR A 30 7.17 -2.55 44.83
CA TYR A 30 7.98 -1.81 43.86
C TYR A 30 9.48 -1.91 44.18
N SER A 31 9.84 -1.86 45.47
CA SER A 31 11.21 -2.01 45.95
C SER A 31 11.91 -3.32 45.51
N GLN A 32 11.16 -4.38 45.22
CA GLN A 32 11.70 -5.66 44.72
C GLN A 32 11.90 -5.68 43.21
N HIS A 33 11.32 -4.71 42.49
CA HIS A 33 11.29 -4.64 41.03
C HIS A 33 11.93 -3.35 40.49
N SER A 34 12.63 -2.59 41.35
CA SER A 34 13.25 -1.30 41.01
C SER A 34 14.59 -1.41 40.27
N ASP A 35 15.13 -2.62 40.14
CA ASP A 35 16.41 -2.92 39.46
C ASP A 35 16.24 -4.21 38.67
N LEU A 36 15.86 -4.08 37.39
CA LEU A 36 15.70 -5.20 36.45
C LEU A 36 16.84 -5.25 35.42
N GLY A 37 17.71 -4.25 35.42
CA GLY A 37 18.74 -4.07 34.41
C GLY A 37 18.19 -3.46 33.12
N ASP A 38 19.13 -2.97 32.29
CA ASP A 38 18.80 -2.22 31.07
C ASP A 38 17.93 -3.04 30.11
N GLY A 39 16.82 -2.44 29.65
CA GLY A 39 15.82 -3.10 28.81
C GLY A 39 14.90 -4.10 29.53
N GLY A 40 15.12 -4.37 30.82
CA GLY A 40 14.20 -5.14 31.67
C GLY A 40 12.89 -4.37 31.91
N TYR A 41 11.76 -5.06 31.90
CA TYR A 41 10.45 -4.40 32.04
C TYR A 41 9.41 -5.24 32.77
N ILE A 42 8.41 -4.52 33.31
CA ILE A 42 7.18 -5.05 33.90
C ILE A 42 6.03 -4.72 32.94
N SER A 43 5.12 -5.66 32.69
CA SER A 43 3.99 -5.44 31.77
C SER A 43 2.64 -5.54 32.45
N SER A 44 1.67 -4.72 32.01
CA SER A 44 0.27 -4.89 32.38
C SER A 44 -0.34 -6.15 31.79
N THR A 45 -1.53 -6.50 32.28
CA THR A 45 -2.41 -7.42 31.56
C THR A 45 -2.86 -6.80 30.23
N ARG A 46 -3.34 -7.66 29.34
CA ARG A 46 -3.90 -7.24 28.05
C ARG A 46 -5.24 -6.52 28.27
N PHE A 47 -5.42 -5.38 27.62
CA PHE A 47 -6.70 -4.65 27.56
C PHE A 47 -7.04 -4.30 26.10
N THR A 48 -8.31 -4.03 25.80
CA THR A 48 -8.80 -3.91 24.43
C THR A 48 -9.49 -2.57 24.20
N VAL A 49 -8.94 -1.74 23.31
CA VAL A 49 -9.48 -0.41 22.96
C VAL A 49 -9.55 -0.29 21.44
N GLY A 50 -10.70 0.16 20.93
CA GLY A 50 -10.88 0.37 19.49
C GLY A 50 -10.88 -0.92 18.66
N GLY A 51 -11.06 -2.09 19.29
CA GLY A 51 -10.96 -3.39 18.63
C GLY A 51 -9.54 -3.95 18.53
N HIS A 52 -8.57 -3.29 19.18
CA HIS A 52 -7.17 -3.71 19.23
C HIS A 52 -6.78 -4.05 20.66
N ASP A 53 -5.89 -5.02 20.80
CA ASP A 53 -5.32 -5.45 22.06
C ASP A 53 -4.03 -4.69 22.36
N TRP A 54 -3.90 -4.26 23.60
CA TRP A 54 -2.83 -3.40 24.09
C TRP A 54 -2.24 -3.93 25.38
N ARG A 55 -1.00 -3.53 25.68
CA ARG A 55 -0.42 -3.63 27.03
C ARG A 55 0.54 -2.48 27.33
N ILE A 56 0.68 -2.13 28.59
CA ILE A 56 1.67 -1.16 29.07
C ILE A 56 2.96 -1.92 29.43
N ARG A 57 4.13 -1.39 29.06
CA ARG A 57 5.45 -1.83 29.52
C ARG A 57 6.11 -0.72 30.32
N TYR A 58 6.50 -1.02 31.55
CA TYR A 58 7.25 -0.14 32.45
C TYR A 58 8.69 -0.61 32.55
N TYR A 59 9.64 0.30 32.33
CA TYR A 59 11.07 0.04 32.32
C TYR A 59 11.72 0.79 33.49
N PRO A 60 11.98 0.12 34.64
CA PRO A 60 12.57 0.77 35.81
C PRO A 60 13.97 1.31 35.53
N ASP A 61 14.72 0.72 34.60
CA ASP A 61 16.10 1.12 34.28
C ASP A 61 16.29 1.78 32.91
N GLY A 62 15.17 2.10 32.24
CA GLY A 62 15.18 2.64 30.88
C GLY A 62 15.22 1.57 29.79
N ILE A 63 15.17 2.02 28.54
CA ILE A 63 14.93 1.18 27.34
C ILE A 63 16.24 0.92 26.55
N GLY A 64 17.40 1.29 27.10
CA GLY A 64 18.71 1.01 26.50
C GLY A 64 19.20 1.96 25.39
N ASN A 65 18.54 3.11 25.18
CA ASN A 65 18.80 3.97 24.01
C ASN A 65 19.72 5.19 24.26
N GLY A 66 20.59 5.19 25.27
CA GLY A 66 21.64 6.22 25.43
C GLY A 66 22.02 6.54 26.89
N GLU A 67 23.23 7.11 27.09
CA GLU A 67 23.76 7.44 28.42
C GLU A 67 22.89 8.46 29.20
N ASP A 68 22.15 9.31 28.50
CA ASP A 68 21.33 10.40 29.07
C ASP A 68 19.96 9.95 29.63
N CYS A 69 19.66 8.65 29.64
CA CYS A 69 18.37 8.09 30.06
C CYS A 69 18.45 7.26 31.36
N LYS A 70 19.65 7.00 31.90
CA LYS A 70 19.89 6.09 33.05
C LYS A 70 19.17 6.50 34.35
N ASP A 71 18.95 7.80 34.53
CA ASP A 71 18.31 8.38 35.71
C ASP A 71 16.77 8.44 35.59
N TYR A 72 16.21 7.98 34.46
CA TYR A 72 14.78 8.01 34.19
C TYR A 72 14.20 6.61 34.09
N VAL A 73 12.90 6.52 34.34
CA VAL A 73 12.09 5.34 34.04
C VAL A 73 11.36 5.54 32.72
N GLY A 74 11.18 4.45 31.98
CA GLY A 74 10.51 4.45 30.69
C GLY A 74 9.12 3.82 30.76
N VAL A 75 8.20 4.29 29.91
CA VAL A 75 6.88 3.67 29.73
C VAL A 75 6.55 3.60 28.25
N GLN A 76 6.11 2.42 27.80
CA GLN A 76 5.63 2.19 26.45
C GLN A 76 4.23 1.56 26.44
N LEU A 77 3.41 1.97 25.50
CA LEU A 77 2.19 1.30 25.07
C LEU A 77 2.53 0.40 23.89
N GLU A 78 2.24 -0.88 24.02
CA GLU A 78 2.44 -1.89 22.98
C GLU A 78 1.11 -2.33 22.37
N LEU A 79 1.07 -2.34 21.04
CA LEU A 79 0.03 -2.97 20.24
C LEU A 79 0.30 -4.48 20.13
N MET A 80 -0.62 -5.28 20.65
CA MET A 80 -0.54 -6.75 20.68
C MET A 80 -1.34 -7.42 19.54
N SER A 81 -2.29 -6.71 18.93
CA SER A 81 -3.04 -7.22 17.79
C SER A 81 -2.21 -7.25 16.51
N GLU A 82 -2.39 -8.30 15.72
CA GLU A 82 -1.70 -8.45 14.44
C GLU A 82 -2.28 -7.50 13.35
N PHE A 83 -1.37 -6.83 12.63
CA PHE A 83 -1.57 -6.24 11.29
C PHE A 83 -2.71 -5.24 11.09
N THR A 84 -2.64 -4.08 11.75
CA THR A 84 -3.45 -2.90 11.40
C THR A 84 -2.66 -1.61 11.62
N GLU A 85 -2.77 -0.65 10.71
CA GLU A 85 -2.37 0.74 10.98
C GLU A 85 -3.38 1.31 11.97
N VAL A 86 -2.90 1.70 13.15
CA VAL A 86 -3.76 2.24 14.21
C VAL A 86 -3.34 3.67 14.51
N ARG A 87 -4.24 4.60 14.22
CA ARG A 87 -4.11 5.99 14.65
C ARG A 87 -4.64 6.11 16.07
N LEU A 88 -3.81 6.56 16.99
CA LEU A 88 -4.19 6.72 18.39
C LEU A 88 -3.61 7.98 19.03
N ALA A 89 -4.29 8.46 20.05
CA ALA A 89 -3.73 9.35 21.05
C ALA A 89 -3.63 8.57 22.35
N TYR A 90 -2.53 8.77 23.08
CA TYR A 90 -2.38 8.17 24.40
C TYR A 90 -1.82 9.19 25.39
N GLU A 91 -2.10 8.93 26.65
CA GLU A 91 -1.63 9.75 27.75
C GLU A 91 -1.21 8.88 28.93
N PHE A 92 0.00 9.10 29.45
CA PHE A 92 0.50 8.45 30.66
C PHE A 92 0.52 9.40 31.85
N ARG A 93 0.05 8.93 33.01
CA ARG A 93 0.05 9.65 34.29
C ARG A 93 0.39 8.72 35.46
N LEU A 94 0.86 9.28 36.56
CA LEU A 94 0.92 8.59 37.84
C LEU A 94 -0.36 8.90 38.63
N ALA A 95 -0.96 7.90 39.27
CA ALA A 95 -2.30 8.03 39.86
C ALA A 95 -2.39 8.98 41.08
N ASP A 96 -1.25 9.39 41.64
CA ASP A 96 -1.12 10.30 42.80
C ASP A 96 -0.47 11.65 42.40
N ASP A 97 -0.47 11.97 41.09
CA ASP A 97 -0.02 13.28 40.59
C ASP A 97 -1.20 14.27 40.68
N ASP A 98 -1.28 15.03 41.78
CA ASP A 98 -2.26 16.12 41.97
C ASP A 98 -2.01 17.30 41.00
N ASP A 99 -0.84 17.35 40.36
CA ASP A 99 -0.51 18.29 39.29
C ASP A 99 -0.93 17.71 37.92
N ASP A 100 -2.06 18.18 37.37
CA ASP A 100 -2.56 17.86 36.01
C ASP A 100 -1.59 18.25 34.86
N VAL A 101 -0.40 18.76 35.21
CA VAL A 101 0.64 19.32 34.33
C VAL A 101 1.74 18.29 33.97
N ALA A 102 1.86 17.19 34.72
CA ALA A 102 2.95 16.21 34.53
C ALA A 102 2.62 15.04 33.58
N ALA A 103 1.43 15.05 32.97
CA ALA A 103 1.00 14.00 32.06
C ALA A 103 1.71 14.07 30.71
N ILE A 104 2.20 12.93 30.21
CA ILE A 104 2.76 12.85 28.87
C ILE A 104 1.65 12.49 27.91
N LYS A 105 1.27 13.45 27.05
CA LYS A 105 0.29 13.29 25.97
C LYS A 105 1.02 13.17 24.64
N SER A 106 0.65 12.19 23.83
CA SER A 106 1.17 12.05 22.48
C SER A 106 0.10 11.53 21.53
N THR A 107 0.20 11.94 20.27
CA THR A 107 -0.59 11.39 19.17
C THR A 107 0.38 10.68 18.24
N THR A 108 0.08 9.44 17.87
CA THR A 108 0.97 8.61 17.07
C THR A 108 0.16 7.70 16.17
N VAL A 109 0.79 7.30 15.07
CA VAL A 109 0.29 6.23 14.21
C VAL A 109 1.22 5.04 14.43
N LEU A 110 0.65 3.94 14.90
CA LEU A 110 1.37 2.68 14.99
C LEU A 110 1.13 1.90 13.71
N THR A 111 2.22 1.51 13.06
CA THR A 111 2.20 0.62 11.89
C THR A 111 3.13 -0.55 12.16
N ALA A 112 2.78 -1.72 11.62
CA ALA A 112 3.65 -2.89 11.70
C ALA A 112 5.03 -2.67 11.03
N GLU A 113 5.16 -1.63 10.20
CA GLU A 113 6.39 -1.28 9.47
C GLU A 113 7.35 -0.40 10.29
N THR A 114 6.86 0.35 11.29
CA THR A 114 7.65 1.37 12.01
C THR A 114 7.94 1.01 13.47
N SER A 115 6.94 0.55 14.23
CA SER A 115 7.09 0.06 15.60
C SER A 115 5.76 -0.54 16.11
N SER A 116 5.83 -1.58 16.94
CA SER A 116 4.66 -2.07 17.69
C SER A 116 4.46 -1.35 19.02
N THR A 117 5.36 -0.44 19.38
CA THR A 117 5.30 0.32 20.63
C THR A 117 5.40 1.82 20.39
N CYS A 118 4.78 2.60 21.28
CA CYS A 118 4.94 4.05 21.37
C CYS A 118 5.01 4.44 22.85
N GLY A 119 5.74 5.49 23.18
CA GLY A 119 5.91 5.92 24.57
C GLY A 119 7.08 6.84 24.75
N THR A 120 7.68 6.81 25.94
CA THR A 120 8.79 7.68 26.30
C THR A 120 9.81 6.96 27.18
N ASP A 121 11.08 7.18 26.88
CA ASP A 121 12.21 6.66 27.65
C ASP A 121 12.52 7.56 28.87
N LYS A 122 11.93 8.77 28.92
CA LYS A 122 12.11 9.77 29.98
C LYS A 122 10.78 10.12 30.65
N PHE A 123 10.04 9.11 31.12
CA PHE A 123 8.72 9.30 31.73
C PHE A 123 8.81 10.07 33.05
N LYS A 124 9.67 9.64 33.97
CA LYS A 124 9.93 10.34 35.23
C LYS A 124 11.35 10.07 35.70
N LYS A 125 11.96 11.02 36.42
CA LYS A 125 13.23 10.76 37.11
C LYS A 125 13.02 9.77 38.24
N LYS A 126 13.96 8.83 38.39
CA LYS A 126 13.99 7.85 39.49
C LYS A 126 13.94 8.54 40.86
N SER A 127 14.61 9.68 41.01
CA SER A 127 14.62 10.48 42.24
C SER A 127 13.25 10.99 42.68
N ASP A 128 12.31 11.14 41.74
CA ASP A 128 11.00 11.74 41.99
C ASP A 128 9.93 10.68 42.27
N LEU A 129 10.17 9.42 41.88
CA LEU A 129 9.25 8.30 42.07
C LEU A 129 8.82 8.05 43.52
N PRO A 130 9.67 8.22 44.55
CA PRO A 130 9.24 8.02 45.94
C PRO A 130 8.04 8.89 46.37
N ARG A 131 7.78 10.00 45.67
CA ARG A 131 6.61 10.87 45.93
C ARG A 131 5.29 10.26 45.48
N TYR A 132 5.35 9.31 44.54
CA TYR A 132 4.20 8.68 43.88
C TYR A 132 3.95 7.24 44.35
N LEU A 133 4.82 6.71 45.23
CA LEU A 133 4.65 5.40 45.82
C LEU A 133 3.69 5.46 47.01
N ARG A 134 2.69 4.58 47.03
CA ARG A 134 1.81 4.37 48.18
C ARG A 134 1.91 2.93 48.63
N ASN A 135 2.31 2.69 49.88
CA ASN A 135 2.48 1.34 50.43
C ASN A 135 3.35 0.43 49.52
N ASP A 136 4.48 0.97 49.05
CA ASP A 136 5.38 0.30 48.09
C ASP A 136 4.70 -0.11 46.77
N SER A 137 3.62 0.57 46.37
CA SER A 137 2.91 0.36 45.11
C SER A 137 3.02 1.59 44.21
N LEU A 138 3.38 1.38 42.94
CA LEU A 138 3.38 2.39 41.88
C LEU A 138 2.21 2.15 40.94
N LYS A 139 1.40 3.20 40.67
CA LYS A 139 0.27 3.11 39.74
C LYS A 139 0.46 4.03 38.54
N ILE A 140 0.50 3.42 37.36
CA ILE A 140 0.62 4.12 36.07
C ILE A 140 -0.71 4.02 35.34
N GLN A 141 -1.30 5.17 35.05
CA GLN A 141 -2.52 5.31 34.30
C GLN A 141 -2.20 5.60 32.84
N CYS A 142 -2.86 4.89 31.93
CA CYS A 142 -2.78 5.10 30.49
C CYS A 142 -4.18 5.37 29.94
N PHE A 143 -4.42 6.57 29.45
CA PHE A 143 -5.62 6.89 28.70
C PHE A 143 -5.33 6.69 27.21
N VAL A 144 -6.04 5.78 26.55
CA VAL A 144 -5.85 5.46 25.13
C VAL A 144 -7.10 5.89 24.38
N THR A 145 -6.92 6.54 23.23
CA THR A 145 -7.98 6.91 22.30
C THR A 145 -7.62 6.44 20.91
N VAL A 146 -8.39 5.49 20.36
CA VAL A 146 -8.20 4.97 19.00
C VAL A 146 -9.14 5.70 18.04
N PHE A 147 -8.58 6.26 16.97
CA PHE A 147 -9.33 6.96 15.92
C PHE A 147 -9.73 5.96 14.82
N LYS A 148 -11.03 5.66 14.71
CA LYS A 148 -11.56 4.88 13.59
C LYS A 148 -11.71 5.80 12.37
N GLU A 149 -11.26 5.36 11.19
CA GLU A 149 -11.34 6.17 9.96
C GLU A 149 -12.79 6.63 9.72
N SER A 150 -12.97 7.93 9.50
CA SER A 150 -14.31 8.51 9.35
C SER A 150 -14.94 8.03 8.04
N GLN A 151 -16.06 7.31 8.15
CA GLN A 151 -17.03 7.24 7.07
C GLN A 151 -17.67 8.64 6.94
N LEU A 152 -17.45 9.33 5.83
CA LEU A 152 -18.16 10.58 5.53
C LEU A 152 -19.67 10.28 5.50
N LYS A 153 -20.41 10.73 6.51
CA LYS A 153 -21.88 10.67 6.51
C LYS A 153 -22.43 12.09 6.40
N GLU A 154 -23.32 12.30 5.44
CA GLU A 154 -24.12 13.52 5.34
C GLU A 154 -24.98 13.66 6.60
N ALA A 155 -24.78 14.73 7.36
CA ALA A 155 -25.52 14.97 8.61
C ALA A 155 -26.93 15.48 8.29
N ALA A 156 -27.94 14.61 8.47
CA ALA A 156 -29.31 15.06 8.67
C ALA A 156 -29.44 15.59 10.10
N VAL A 157 -29.76 16.87 10.24
CA VAL A 157 -30.09 17.50 11.53
C VAL A 157 -31.47 16.99 11.96
N SER A 158 -31.55 16.29 13.10
CA SER A 158 -32.71 16.42 14.00
C SER A 158 -32.43 15.80 15.37
N SER A 159 -32.61 16.61 16.40
CA SER A 159 -32.82 16.19 17.79
C SER A 159 -34.05 15.28 17.90
N ASN A 160 -33.84 14.01 18.23
CA ASN A 160 -34.77 13.09 18.92
C ASN A 160 -34.00 11.80 19.27
N PRO A 161 -34.36 11.06 20.34
CA PRO A 161 -33.67 9.83 20.70
C PRO A 161 -34.00 8.75 19.65
N VAL A 162 -33.12 8.59 18.67
CA VAL A 162 -33.23 7.53 17.67
C VAL A 162 -32.76 6.25 18.34
N VAL A 163 -33.66 5.28 18.47
CA VAL A 163 -33.28 3.87 18.70
C VAL A 163 -32.48 3.46 17.47
N ASP A 164 -31.15 3.42 17.61
CA ASP A 164 -30.27 3.07 16.51
C ASP A 164 -30.45 1.58 16.21
N VAL A 165 -31.21 1.28 15.16
CA VAL A 165 -31.42 -0.08 14.67
C VAL A 165 -30.08 -0.54 14.12
N GLN A 166 -29.39 -1.42 14.85
CA GLN A 166 -28.14 -2.00 14.38
C GLN A 166 -28.38 -2.79 13.08
N VAL A 167 -27.92 -2.22 11.96
CA VAL A 167 -27.97 -2.86 10.65
C VAL A 167 -26.79 -3.84 10.54
N PRO A 168 -27.03 -5.13 10.29
CA PRO A 168 -25.94 -6.09 10.13
C PRO A 168 -25.10 -5.78 8.88
N PRO A 169 -23.80 -6.16 8.87
CA PRO A 169 -22.94 -5.99 7.70
C PRO A 169 -23.51 -6.65 6.44
N SER A 170 -23.18 -6.08 5.27
CA SER A 170 -23.60 -6.65 3.98
C SER A 170 -23.09 -8.09 3.81
N ASN A 171 -23.99 -8.99 3.43
CA ASN A 171 -23.68 -10.39 3.15
C ASN A 171 -23.80 -10.74 1.65
N LEU A 172 -23.93 -9.72 0.78
CA LEU A 172 -24.11 -9.91 -0.66
C LEU A 172 -22.97 -10.71 -1.29
N SER A 173 -21.71 -10.38 -0.96
CA SER A 173 -20.54 -11.10 -1.48
C SER A 173 -20.56 -12.58 -1.10
N SER A 174 -20.94 -12.91 0.13
CA SER A 174 -21.10 -14.30 0.58
C SER A 174 -22.23 -15.01 -0.17
N HIS A 175 -23.37 -14.34 -0.38
CA HIS A 175 -24.50 -14.90 -1.13
C HIS A 175 -24.14 -15.17 -2.60
N LEU A 176 -23.40 -14.27 -3.25
CA LEU A 176 -22.90 -14.48 -4.60
C LEU A 176 -21.85 -15.61 -4.64
N GLY A 177 -20.95 -15.68 -3.66
CA GLY A 177 -19.95 -16.76 -3.58
C GLY A 177 -20.57 -18.15 -3.52
N LYS A 178 -21.72 -18.31 -2.86
CA LYS A 178 -22.48 -19.59 -2.81
C LYS A 178 -23.01 -20.04 -4.18
N LEU A 179 -23.03 -19.17 -5.20
CA LEU A 179 -23.37 -19.56 -6.56
C LEU A 179 -22.28 -20.42 -7.22
N LEU A 180 -21.04 -20.37 -6.70
CA LEU A 180 -19.91 -21.17 -7.20
C LEU A 180 -19.82 -22.58 -6.57
N SER A 181 -20.77 -22.94 -5.71
CA SER A 181 -20.82 -24.26 -5.07
C SER A 181 -20.88 -25.40 -6.11
N PRO A 182 -20.05 -26.44 -5.98
CA PRO A 182 -19.97 -27.53 -6.97
C PRO A 182 -21.27 -28.34 -7.07
N GLU A 183 -22.14 -28.30 -6.05
CA GLU A 183 -23.45 -28.97 -6.07
C GLU A 183 -24.46 -28.27 -7.01
N ARG A 184 -24.19 -27.01 -7.39
CA ARG A 184 -25.09 -26.21 -8.22
C ARG A 184 -24.90 -26.50 -9.71
N LYS A 185 -26.01 -26.52 -10.44
CA LYS A 185 -26.06 -26.80 -11.89
C LYS A 185 -26.63 -25.66 -12.72
N ASP A 186 -26.88 -24.50 -12.12
CA ASP A 186 -27.50 -23.33 -12.74
C ASP A 186 -26.53 -22.42 -13.52
N GLY A 187 -25.24 -22.75 -13.54
CA GLY A 187 -24.26 -22.08 -14.38
C GLY A 187 -24.51 -22.32 -15.88
N ASP A 188 -24.62 -21.23 -16.64
CA ASP A 188 -24.90 -21.17 -18.08
C ASP A 188 -23.62 -21.04 -18.95
N ILE A 189 -22.46 -21.09 -18.31
CA ILE A 189 -21.13 -21.15 -18.92
C ILE A 189 -20.22 -22.07 -18.10
N MET A 190 -19.34 -22.79 -18.78
CA MET A 190 -18.38 -23.73 -18.19
C MET A 190 -16.97 -23.38 -18.65
N PHE A 191 -16.05 -23.30 -17.70
CA PHE A 191 -14.62 -23.16 -17.97
C PHE A 191 -13.92 -24.49 -17.76
N LYS A 192 -13.15 -24.94 -18.75
CA LYS A 192 -12.26 -26.07 -18.64
C LYS A 192 -10.84 -25.55 -18.44
N VAL A 193 -10.29 -25.78 -17.25
CA VAL A 193 -8.93 -25.36 -16.88
C VAL A 193 -8.13 -26.62 -16.60
N LYS A 194 -7.26 -26.98 -17.55
CA LYS A 194 -6.56 -28.27 -17.56
C LYS A 194 -7.54 -29.45 -17.41
N THR A 195 -7.51 -30.14 -16.27
CA THR A 195 -8.34 -31.31 -15.95
C THR A 195 -9.62 -30.95 -15.19
N GLU A 196 -9.80 -29.70 -14.76
CA GLU A 196 -10.92 -29.27 -13.94
C GLU A 196 -11.95 -28.47 -14.73
N GLU A 197 -13.22 -28.60 -14.31
CA GLU A 197 -14.35 -27.89 -14.91
C GLU A 197 -15.01 -26.98 -13.87
N PHE A 198 -15.22 -25.72 -14.24
CA PHE A 198 -15.81 -24.69 -13.38
C PHE A 198 -17.06 -24.12 -14.02
N ARG A 199 -18.21 -24.26 -13.36
CA ARG A 199 -19.46 -23.63 -13.80
C ARG A 199 -19.55 -22.20 -13.27
N ALA A 200 -20.05 -21.30 -14.08
CA ALA A 200 -20.23 -19.90 -13.75
C ALA A 200 -21.46 -19.32 -14.46
N HIS A 201 -21.71 -18.02 -14.26
CA HIS A 201 -22.89 -17.31 -14.73
C HIS A 201 -22.49 -16.17 -15.65
N LYS A 202 -22.97 -16.18 -16.89
CA LYS A 202 -22.67 -15.19 -17.93
C LYS A 202 -22.97 -13.77 -17.44
N LEU A 203 -24.10 -13.55 -16.77
CA LEU A 203 -24.50 -12.23 -16.29
C LEU A 203 -23.48 -11.63 -15.32
N ILE A 204 -22.97 -12.41 -14.37
CA ILE A 204 -21.98 -11.94 -13.38
C ILE A 204 -20.68 -11.62 -14.10
N LEU A 205 -20.26 -12.46 -15.04
CA LEU A 205 -19.07 -12.24 -15.84
C LEU A 205 -19.18 -11.00 -16.74
N ASP A 206 -20.31 -10.75 -17.38
CA ASP A 206 -20.50 -9.54 -18.20
C ASP A 206 -20.41 -8.25 -17.38
N ILE A 207 -20.79 -8.30 -16.11
CA ILE A 207 -20.75 -7.13 -15.23
C ILE A 207 -19.34 -6.93 -14.65
N ARG A 208 -18.66 -8.02 -14.32
CA ARG A 208 -17.45 -7.98 -13.46
C ARG A 208 -16.16 -8.27 -14.21
N CYS A 209 -16.22 -9.01 -15.32
CA CYS A 209 -15.07 -9.45 -16.09
C CYS A 209 -15.45 -9.81 -17.55
N PRO A 210 -15.86 -8.83 -18.38
CA PRO A 210 -16.27 -9.09 -19.76
C PRO A 210 -15.15 -9.76 -20.58
N ALA A 211 -13.90 -9.35 -20.34
CA ALA A 211 -12.73 -9.83 -21.04
C ALA A 211 -12.57 -11.35 -20.95
N LEU A 212 -12.88 -11.97 -19.80
CA LEU A 212 -12.71 -13.42 -19.57
C LEU A 212 -13.48 -14.29 -20.58
N LYS A 213 -14.62 -13.82 -21.08
CA LYS A 213 -15.36 -14.53 -22.13
C LYS A 213 -14.71 -14.37 -23.49
N THR A 214 -14.32 -13.14 -23.83
CA THR A 214 -13.81 -12.78 -25.15
C THR A 214 -12.44 -13.38 -25.42
N THR A 215 -11.52 -13.29 -24.46
CA THR A 215 -10.14 -13.81 -24.59
C THR A 215 -10.05 -15.32 -24.64
N ALA A 216 -11.11 -16.03 -24.25
CA ALA A 216 -11.12 -17.48 -24.24
C ALA A 216 -11.98 -18.05 -25.40
N ALA A 217 -12.86 -17.24 -25.99
CA ALA A 217 -13.53 -17.53 -27.26
C ALA A 217 -12.59 -17.46 -28.49
N THR A 218 -11.42 -16.84 -28.38
CA THR A 218 -10.39 -16.84 -29.44
C THR A 218 -9.63 -18.18 -29.54
N HIS A 219 -9.70 -19.03 -28.51
CA HIS A 219 -9.10 -20.37 -28.50
C HIS A 219 -10.12 -21.50 -28.59
N THR A 220 -11.41 -21.18 -28.78
CA THR A 220 -12.41 -22.20 -29.15
C THR A 220 -11.97 -22.79 -30.48
N GLN A 221 -11.51 -24.04 -30.45
CA GLN A 221 -11.47 -24.88 -31.64
C GLN A 221 -12.87 -24.81 -32.25
N PRO A 222 -13.03 -24.35 -33.51
CA PRO A 222 -14.28 -24.58 -34.19
C PRO A 222 -14.45 -26.09 -34.20
N HIS A 223 -15.43 -26.60 -33.44
CA HIS A 223 -15.84 -27.97 -33.63
C HIS A 223 -16.27 -28.05 -35.10
N PHE A 224 -15.50 -28.80 -35.88
CA PHE A 224 -15.74 -29.02 -37.29
C PHE A 224 -16.98 -29.91 -37.41
N ASP A 225 -18.15 -29.31 -37.30
CA ASP A 225 -19.35 -29.80 -37.95
C ASP A 225 -19.78 -28.70 -38.90
N GLY A 226 -19.60 -28.98 -40.20
CA GLY A 226 -19.76 -28.01 -41.26
C GLY A 226 -21.17 -27.47 -41.34
N GLN A 227 -21.38 -26.28 -40.77
CA GLN A 227 -22.37 -25.37 -41.29
C GLN A 227 -21.94 -23.92 -41.06
N THR A 228 -21.41 -23.34 -42.13
CA THR A 228 -21.21 -21.90 -42.31
C THR A 228 -22.55 -21.21 -42.06
N ILE A 229 -22.69 -20.43 -41.00
CA ILE A 229 -23.81 -19.51 -40.84
C ILE A 229 -23.27 -18.10 -40.83
N MET A 230 -23.51 -17.44 -41.97
CA MET A 230 -23.44 -16.00 -42.13
C MET A 230 -24.25 -15.33 -41.03
N ARG A 231 -23.71 -14.26 -40.44
CA ARG A 231 -24.45 -13.37 -39.54
C ARG A 231 -25.61 -12.74 -40.30
N ASP A 232 -26.80 -13.31 -40.19
CA ASP A 232 -28.03 -12.57 -40.46
C ASP A 232 -28.61 -12.03 -39.15
N ARG A 233 -28.85 -10.73 -39.18
CA ARG A 233 -29.22 -9.88 -38.07
C ARG A 233 -30.73 -9.75 -38.09
N ARG A 234 -31.46 -10.82 -37.76
CA ARG A 234 -32.90 -10.84 -37.39
C ARG A 234 -33.40 -12.28 -37.28
N THR A 235 -33.49 -12.81 -36.07
CA THR A 235 -34.61 -13.72 -35.69
C THR A 235 -34.67 -13.83 -34.17
N THR A 236 -35.86 -13.52 -33.67
CA THR A 236 -36.34 -13.79 -32.33
C THR A 236 -36.58 -15.29 -32.13
N SER A 237 -36.42 -15.75 -30.88
CA SER A 237 -36.89 -17.01 -30.28
C SER A 237 -36.32 -18.34 -30.83
N GLY A 238 -35.52 -19.01 -29.99
CA GLY A 238 -35.11 -20.39 -30.17
C GLY A 238 -34.11 -20.81 -29.09
N THR A 239 -34.44 -21.85 -28.35
CA THR A 239 -33.81 -22.28 -27.10
C THR A 239 -32.46 -22.98 -27.33
N ASP A 240 -31.38 -22.23 -27.50
CA ASP A 240 -30.03 -22.82 -27.48
C ASP A 240 -29.52 -22.90 -26.04
N ASN A 241 -29.96 -23.94 -25.32
CA ASN A 241 -29.39 -24.40 -24.04
C ASN A 241 -27.99 -25.03 -24.25
N SER A 242 -27.22 -24.55 -25.22
CA SER A 242 -25.82 -24.94 -25.40
C SER A 242 -24.99 -24.21 -24.34
N SER A 243 -24.70 -24.93 -23.25
CA SER A 243 -23.75 -24.50 -22.22
C SER A 243 -22.45 -24.10 -22.91
N THR A 244 -22.12 -22.82 -22.91
CA THR A 244 -20.90 -22.31 -23.56
C THR A 244 -19.70 -22.86 -22.81
N VAL A 245 -18.84 -23.63 -23.50
CA VAL A 245 -17.60 -24.17 -22.91
C VAL A 245 -16.43 -23.31 -23.35
N VAL A 246 -15.59 -22.94 -22.39
CA VAL A 246 -14.47 -22.02 -22.55
C VAL A 246 -13.21 -22.66 -21.99
N VAL A 247 -12.12 -22.72 -22.77
CA VAL A 247 -10.88 -23.39 -22.34
C VAL A 247 -9.86 -22.37 -21.87
N ILE A 248 -9.31 -22.55 -20.66
CA ILE A 248 -8.24 -21.73 -20.10
C ILE A 248 -6.98 -22.61 -20.02
N GLN A 249 -5.93 -22.22 -20.75
CA GLN A 249 -4.69 -22.99 -20.85
C GLN A 249 -3.56 -22.41 -19.99
N ASP A 250 -3.59 -21.11 -19.72
CA ASP A 250 -2.50 -20.34 -19.13
C ASP A 250 -2.69 -20.07 -17.62
N MET A 251 -3.46 -20.90 -16.93
CA MET A 251 -3.66 -20.81 -15.48
C MET A 251 -3.71 -22.19 -14.82
N GLU A 252 -3.24 -22.27 -13.58
CA GLU A 252 -3.52 -23.42 -12.72
C GLU A 252 -4.98 -23.42 -12.27
N PRO A 253 -5.62 -24.60 -12.07
CA PRO A 253 -6.99 -24.68 -11.55
C PRO A 253 -7.18 -23.95 -10.22
N LYS A 254 -6.18 -24.01 -9.32
CA LYS A 254 -6.19 -23.29 -8.03
C LYS A 254 -6.29 -21.77 -8.22
N ASP A 255 -5.53 -21.22 -9.17
CA ASP A 255 -5.47 -19.79 -9.43
C ASP A 255 -6.76 -19.34 -10.14
N PHE A 256 -7.25 -20.14 -11.10
CA PHE A 256 -8.51 -19.85 -11.76
C PHE A 256 -9.69 -19.87 -10.79
N LYS A 257 -9.72 -20.82 -9.85
CA LYS A 257 -10.73 -20.86 -8.79
C LYS A 257 -10.69 -19.60 -7.93
N ALA A 258 -9.51 -19.11 -7.58
CA ALA A 258 -9.34 -17.88 -6.81
C ALA A 258 -9.78 -16.63 -7.60
N LEU A 259 -9.46 -16.56 -8.90
CA LEU A 259 -9.93 -15.52 -9.83
C LEU A 259 -11.46 -15.51 -9.91
N LEU A 260 -12.07 -16.68 -10.12
CA LEU A 260 -13.53 -16.80 -10.21
C LEU A 260 -14.20 -16.41 -8.88
N HIS A 261 -13.63 -16.83 -7.74
CA HIS A 261 -14.10 -16.39 -6.43
C HIS A 261 -14.02 -14.87 -6.28
N PHE A 262 -12.93 -14.23 -6.73
CA PHE A 262 -12.79 -12.78 -6.68
C PHE A 262 -13.85 -12.06 -7.52
N ILE A 263 -14.16 -12.56 -8.72
CA ILE A 263 -15.18 -11.98 -9.59
C ILE A 263 -16.54 -11.90 -8.87
N TYR A 264 -16.91 -12.94 -8.11
CA TYR A 264 -18.19 -13.03 -7.41
C TYR A 264 -18.22 -12.30 -6.07
N THR A 265 -17.09 -12.26 -5.35
CA THR A 265 -17.06 -11.84 -3.94
C THR A 265 -16.25 -10.57 -3.70
N ASP A 266 -15.50 -10.10 -4.71
CA ASP A 266 -14.57 -8.98 -4.63
C ASP A 266 -13.45 -9.20 -3.59
N SER A 267 -13.11 -10.47 -3.34
CA SER A 267 -12.13 -10.87 -2.33
C SER A 267 -11.50 -12.22 -2.68
N LEU A 268 -10.23 -12.42 -2.30
CA LEU A 268 -9.60 -13.74 -2.38
C LEU A 268 -10.13 -14.67 -1.27
N PRO A 269 -10.16 -16.00 -1.51
CA PRO A 269 -10.40 -16.99 -0.47
C PRO A 269 -9.45 -16.78 0.72
N LYS A 270 -9.94 -17.04 1.93
CA LYS A 270 -9.24 -16.66 3.18
C LYS A 270 -7.82 -17.24 3.25
N GLU A 271 -7.66 -18.48 2.80
CA GLU A 271 -6.42 -19.25 2.70
C GLU A 271 -5.38 -18.63 1.75
N HIS A 272 -5.78 -17.72 0.87
CA HIS A 272 -4.93 -17.14 -0.17
C HIS A 272 -4.68 -15.64 0.01
N ARG A 273 -5.24 -15.00 1.04
CA ARG A 273 -5.17 -13.53 1.23
C ARG A 273 -3.77 -12.97 1.50
N ASN A 274 -2.82 -13.82 1.88
CA ASN A 274 -1.42 -13.47 2.13
C ASN A 274 -0.44 -14.41 1.41
N ASN A 275 -0.89 -15.08 0.34
CA ASN A 275 -0.04 -15.99 -0.42
C ASN A 275 0.61 -15.24 -1.59
N GLU A 276 1.93 -15.02 -1.52
CA GLU A 276 2.70 -14.26 -2.52
C GLU A 276 2.78 -14.98 -3.89
N GLU A 277 2.90 -16.30 -3.92
CA GLU A 277 2.88 -17.10 -5.16
C GLU A 277 1.54 -16.93 -5.89
N MET A 278 0.44 -17.11 -5.16
CA MET A 278 -0.91 -16.90 -5.67
C MET A 278 -1.10 -15.45 -6.12
N ALA A 279 -0.66 -14.46 -5.32
CA ALA A 279 -0.77 -13.06 -5.68
C ALA A 279 -0.01 -12.73 -6.97
N THR A 280 1.17 -13.31 -7.17
CA THR A 280 1.98 -13.17 -8.38
C THR A 280 1.26 -13.75 -9.60
N ASN A 281 0.76 -14.98 -9.51
CA ASN A 281 0.02 -15.64 -10.61
C ASN A 281 -1.26 -14.88 -10.95
N LEU A 282 -1.97 -14.40 -9.93
CA LEU A 282 -3.21 -13.65 -10.09
C LEU A 282 -2.99 -12.23 -10.59
N LEU A 283 -1.81 -11.63 -10.38
CA LEU A 283 -1.45 -10.33 -10.95
C LEU A 283 -1.45 -10.38 -12.49
N ALA A 284 -0.85 -11.44 -13.04
CA ALA A 284 -0.82 -11.68 -14.49
C ALA A 284 -2.23 -11.86 -15.07
N ALA A 285 -3.07 -12.66 -14.39
CA ALA A 285 -4.44 -12.88 -14.81
C ALA A 285 -5.30 -11.62 -14.67
N ALA A 286 -5.10 -10.84 -13.61
CA ALA A 286 -5.83 -9.60 -13.39
C ALA A 286 -5.50 -8.54 -14.45
N ASP A 287 -4.26 -8.48 -14.92
CA ASP A 287 -3.88 -7.64 -16.06
C ASP A 287 -4.53 -8.14 -17.36
N LYS A 288 -4.41 -9.44 -17.66
CA LYS A 288 -4.98 -10.06 -18.87
C LYS A 288 -6.50 -9.88 -19.00
N TYR A 289 -7.23 -10.01 -17.89
CA TYR A 289 -8.69 -9.94 -17.88
C TYR A 289 -9.25 -8.59 -17.42
N ASP A 290 -8.40 -7.56 -17.34
CA ASP A 290 -8.77 -6.18 -16.98
C ASP A 290 -9.51 -6.08 -15.62
N LEU A 291 -9.02 -6.82 -14.62
CA LEU A 291 -9.52 -6.79 -13.25
C LEU A 291 -8.69 -5.80 -12.42
N THR A 292 -8.83 -4.49 -12.67
CA THR A 292 -8.02 -3.43 -12.04
C THR A 292 -7.95 -3.54 -10.51
N ARG A 293 -9.10 -3.75 -9.86
CA ARG A 293 -9.16 -3.85 -8.39
C ARG A 293 -8.43 -5.09 -7.86
N MET A 294 -8.49 -6.21 -8.58
CA MET A 294 -7.76 -7.42 -8.24
C MET A 294 -6.26 -7.22 -8.42
N LYS A 295 -5.85 -6.55 -9.51
CA LYS A 295 -4.46 -6.21 -9.80
C LYS A 295 -3.83 -5.43 -8.64
N LEU A 296 -4.52 -4.38 -8.17
CA LEU A 296 -4.09 -3.60 -7.01
C LEU A 296 -4.11 -4.41 -5.71
N TYR A 297 -5.10 -5.29 -5.53
CA TYR A 297 -5.16 -6.16 -4.35
C TYR A 297 -3.98 -7.13 -4.29
N CYS A 298 -3.63 -7.76 -5.42
CA CYS A 298 -2.43 -8.60 -5.55
C CYS A 298 -1.16 -7.78 -5.35
N GLY A 299 -1.09 -6.58 -5.94
CA GLY A 299 0.00 -5.63 -5.71
C GLY A 299 0.22 -5.34 -4.23
N ASN A 300 -0.85 -5.05 -3.49
CA ASN A 300 -0.78 -4.80 -2.05
C ASN A 300 -0.33 -6.02 -1.22
N ILE A 301 -0.57 -7.25 -1.68
CA ILE A 301 -0.01 -8.44 -1.01
C ILE A 301 1.50 -8.48 -1.22
N LEU A 302 1.95 -8.29 -2.46
CA LEU A 302 3.35 -8.35 -2.86
C LEU A 302 4.19 -7.20 -2.29
N SER A 303 3.59 -6.03 -2.06
CA SER A 303 4.29 -4.87 -1.51
C SER A 303 4.52 -4.91 0.00
N LYS A 304 3.91 -5.84 0.74
CA LYS A 304 3.98 -5.89 2.21
C LYS A 304 5.31 -6.40 2.76
N ARG A 305 6.03 -7.24 2.00
CA ARG A 305 7.28 -7.89 2.45
C ARG A 305 8.34 -7.99 1.35
N PRO A 306 8.69 -6.88 0.66
CA PRO A 306 9.81 -6.90 -0.26
C PRO A 306 11.10 -7.22 0.51
N THR A 307 11.85 -8.21 0.05
CA THR A 307 13.21 -8.48 0.52
C THR A 307 14.19 -8.04 -0.55
N VAL A 308 15.48 -7.89 -0.20
CA VAL A 308 16.53 -7.60 -1.18
C VAL A 308 16.54 -8.66 -2.30
N ASP A 309 16.32 -9.93 -1.95
CA ASP A 309 16.32 -11.04 -2.89
C ASP A 309 15.05 -11.08 -3.77
N SER A 310 13.89 -10.69 -3.23
CA SER A 310 12.61 -10.80 -3.94
C SER A 310 12.21 -9.53 -4.71
N VAL A 311 12.74 -8.36 -4.35
CA VAL A 311 12.27 -7.08 -4.90
C VAL A 311 12.52 -6.94 -6.41
N THR A 312 13.64 -7.46 -6.91
CA THR A 312 13.99 -7.38 -8.35
C THR A 312 13.05 -8.22 -9.21
N THR A 313 12.65 -9.39 -8.73
CA THR A 313 11.66 -10.23 -9.41
C THR A 313 10.27 -9.60 -9.31
N THR A 314 9.91 -9.05 -8.15
CA THR A 314 8.61 -8.42 -7.92
C THR A 314 8.41 -7.19 -8.78
N ILE A 315 9.42 -6.30 -8.89
CA ILE A 315 9.34 -5.10 -9.73
C ILE A 315 9.28 -5.47 -11.22
N ALA A 316 9.98 -6.52 -11.65
CA ALA A 316 9.87 -7.03 -13.02
C ALA A 316 8.45 -7.53 -13.33
N GLN A 317 7.83 -8.28 -12.41
CA GLN A 317 6.45 -8.73 -12.55
C GLN A 317 5.46 -7.55 -12.55
N ALA A 318 5.67 -6.57 -11.69
CA ALA A 318 4.84 -5.36 -11.61
C ALA A 318 4.88 -4.58 -12.93
N HIS A 319 6.08 -4.41 -13.52
CA HIS A 319 6.25 -3.78 -14.81
C HIS A 319 5.58 -4.57 -15.93
N LYS A 320 5.88 -5.88 -16.02
CA LYS A 320 5.33 -6.79 -17.04
C LYS A 320 3.80 -6.83 -17.06
N HIS A 321 3.17 -6.72 -15.88
CA HIS A 321 1.72 -6.80 -15.70
C HIS A 321 1.06 -5.45 -15.42
N HIS A 322 1.72 -4.35 -15.80
CA HIS A 322 1.18 -3.00 -15.78
C HIS A 322 0.57 -2.61 -14.41
N CYS A 323 1.24 -2.98 -13.32
CA CYS A 323 0.87 -2.65 -11.95
C CYS A 323 1.81 -1.56 -11.41
N THR A 324 1.47 -0.31 -11.72
CA THR A 324 2.27 0.88 -11.40
C THR A 324 2.48 1.06 -9.91
N GLU A 325 1.45 0.84 -9.10
CA GLU A 325 1.47 1.07 -7.67
C GLU A 325 2.41 0.08 -6.96
N LEU A 326 2.44 -1.18 -7.40
CA LEU A 326 3.42 -2.15 -6.91
C LEU A 326 4.83 -1.78 -7.36
N LYS A 327 5.00 -1.36 -8.63
CA LYS A 327 6.30 -0.93 -9.16
C LYS A 327 6.87 0.23 -8.33
N ASP A 328 6.05 1.24 -8.05
CA ASP A 328 6.44 2.42 -7.28
C ASP A 328 6.76 2.05 -5.83
N ALA A 329 5.98 1.15 -5.22
CA ALA A 329 6.27 0.62 -3.89
C ALA A 329 7.63 -0.10 -3.83
N CYS A 330 7.96 -0.92 -4.85
CA CYS A 330 9.27 -1.55 -4.96
C CYS A 330 10.40 -0.53 -5.12
N ILE A 331 10.24 0.49 -5.97
CA ILE A 331 11.24 1.56 -6.14
C ILE A 331 11.46 2.31 -4.82
N LYS A 332 10.37 2.64 -4.11
CA LYS A 332 10.42 3.29 -2.79
C LYS A 332 11.16 2.43 -1.77
N PHE A 333 10.93 1.11 -1.77
CA PHE A 333 11.66 0.19 -0.91
C PHE A 333 13.16 0.15 -1.24
N ILE A 334 13.53 0.02 -2.52
CA ILE A 334 14.94 -0.01 -2.95
C ILE A 334 15.66 1.28 -2.51
N ASN A 335 14.98 2.42 -2.62
CA ASN A 335 15.52 3.73 -2.26
C ASN A 335 15.28 4.12 -0.79
N SER A 336 14.82 3.20 0.07
CA SER A 336 14.54 3.49 1.48
C SER A 336 15.81 3.68 2.32
N SER A 337 16.92 3.05 1.93
CA SER A 337 18.23 3.24 2.55
C SER A 337 19.36 3.00 1.53
N GLU A 338 20.51 3.64 1.76
CA GLU A 338 21.70 3.43 0.91
C GLU A 338 22.13 1.97 0.89
N ARG A 339 22.07 1.30 2.05
CA ARG A 339 22.42 -0.12 2.19
C ARG A 339 21.51 -1.02 1.36
N THR A 340 20.19 -0.86 1.48
CA THR A 340 19.21 -1.63 0.69
C THR A 340 19.44 -1.44 -0.80
N ARG A 341 19.69 -0.20 -1.22
CA ARG A 341 20.00 0.10 -2.61
C ARG A 341 21.27 -0.61 -3.07
N ASP A 342 22.37 -0.49 -2.33
CA ASP A 342 23.65 -1.10 -2.71
C ASP A 342 23.59 -2.63 -2.73
N ASP A 343 22.89 -3.23 -1.77
CA ASP A 343 22.64 -4.68 -1.73
C ASP A 343 21.85 -5.14 -2.97
N VAL A 344 20.78 -4.43 -3.33
CA VAL A 344 19.97 -4.74 -4.53
C VAL A 344 20.78 -4.54 -5.81
N LEU A 345 21.50 -3.44 -5.96
CA LEU A 345 22.28 -3.14 -7.16
C LEU A 345 23.45 -4.12 -7.36
N SER A 346 23.94 -4.73 -6.27
CA SER A 346 24.98 -5.76 -6.29
C SER A 346 24.43 -7.19 -6.49
N SER A 347 23.12 -7.39 -6.33
CA SER A 347 22.46 -8.69 -6.46
C SER A 347 22.48 -9.22 -7.91
N GLU A 348 22.44 -10.55 -8.05
CA GLU A 348 22.28 -11.18 -9.37
C GLU A 348 20.93 -10.83 -9.99
N GLY A 349 19.88 -10.73 -9.16
CA GLY A 349 18.54 -10.36 -9.61
C GLY A 349 18.48 -8.99 -10.29
N TYR A 350 19.32 -8.03 -9.90
CA TYR A 350 19.39 -6.73 -10.58
C TYR A 350 20.11 -6.80 -11.93
N LYS A 351 21.09 -7.70 -12.09
CA LYS A 351 21.73 -7.96 -13.39
C LYS A 351 20.72 -8.59 -14.36
N GLU A 352 19.91 -9.53 -13.88
CA GLU A 352 18.82 -10.12 -14.66
C GLU A 352 17.74 -9.09 -15.02
N LEU A 353 17.38 -8.21 -14.07
CA LEU A 353 16.46 -7.10 -14.32
C LEU A 353 16.98 -6.17 -15.42
N LYS A 354 18.26 -5.81 -15.39
CA LYS A 354 18.90 -5.00 -16.45
C LYS A 354 18.84 -5.67 -17.82
N ALA A 355 18.96 -6.99 -17.88
CA ALA A 355 18.88 -7.73 -19.14
C ALA A 355 17.45 -7.84 -19.67
N THR A 356 16.47 -7.97 -18.77
CA THR A 356 15.07 -8.25 -19.14
C THR A 356 14.23 -6.98 -19.31
N CYS A 357 14.44 -5.98 -18.45
CA CYS A 357 13.68 -4.73 -18.38
C CYS A 357 14.63 -3.53 -18.11
N PRO A 358 15.44 -3.08 -19.09
CA PRO A 358 16.40 -1.99 -18.91
C PRO A 358 15.76 -0.68 -18.44
N GLU A 359 14.54 -0.38 -18.89
CA GLU A 359 13.74 0.79 -18.49
C GLU A 359 13.50 0.84 -16.99
N VAL A 360 13.15 -0.29 -16.36
CA VAL A 360 12.93 -0.37 -14.92
C VAL A 360 14.25 -0.14 -14.17
N ALA A 361 15.36 -0.67 -14.69
CA ALA A 361 16.67 -0.47 -14.08
C ALA A 361 17.11 1.00 -14.12
N LEU A 362 16.77 1.74 -15.18
CA LEU A 362 16.98 3.18 -15.28
C LEU A 362 16.09 3.96 -14.31
N GLU A 363 14.80 3.63 -14.24
CA GLU A 363 13.86 4.27 -13.31
C GLU A 363 14.31 4.14 -11.84
N ILE A 364 14.86 2.99 -11.45
CA ILE A 364 15.43 2.80 -10.10
C ILE A 364 16.56 3.81 -9.83
N LEU A 365 17.45 4.04 -10.80
CA LEU A 365 18.59 4.93 -10.67
C LEU A 365 18.17 6.41 -10.67
N GLU A 366 17.22 6.79 -11.53
CA GLU A 366 16.69 8.16 -11.61
C GLU A 366 15.97 8.56 -10.32
N ASN A 367 15.32 7.61 -9.64
CA ASN A 367 14.64 7.86 -8.38
C ASN A 367 15.56 7.91 -7.16
N SER A 368 16.88 7.71 -7.34
CA SER A 368 17.85 7.82 -6.26
C SER A 368 18.11 9.27 -5.85
N ASP A 369 18.36 9.51 -4.56
CA ASP A 369 18.72 10.83 -4.04
C ASP A 369 20.01 11.39 -4.68
N ILE A 370 20.87 10.52 -5.21
CA ILE A 370 22.09 10.91 -5.92
C ILE A 370 21.72 11.61 -7.23
N PHE A 371 20.76 11.07 -7.98
CA PHE A 371 20.29 11.68 -9.23
C PHE A 371 19.53 12.99 -8.95
N LYS A 372 18.66 13.01 -7.93
CA LYS A 372 17.96 14.24 -7.50
C LYS A 372 18.94 15.35 -7.11
N LYS A 373 19.96 15.03 -6.29
CA LYS A 373 21.03 15.98 -5.91
C LYS A 373 21.89 16.42 -7.10
N ALA A 374 22.13 15.54 -8.09
CA ALA A 374 22.90 15.88 -9.29
C ALA A 374 22.12 16.83 -10.22
N VAL A 375 20.80 16.65 -10.36
CA VAL A 375 19.91 17.55 -11.10
C VAL A 375 19.80 18.91 -10.41
N GLU A 376 19.65 18.93 -9.08
CA GLU A 376 19.64 20.17 -8.29
C GLU A 376 20.95 20.96 -8.46
N ARG A 377 22.11 20.28 -8.43
CA ARG A 377 23.43 20.92 -8.67
C ARG A 377 23.62 21.46 -10.09
N GLN A 378 22.90 20.93 -11.08
CA GLN A 378 22.95 21.46 -12.46
C GLN A 378 22.02 22.67 -12.67
N GLN A 379 21.02 22.86 -11.81
CA GLN A 379 20.13 24.04 -11.85
C GLN A 379 20.69 25.25 -11.09
N ASP A 380 21.71 25.05 -10.24
CA ASP A 380 22.36 26.09 -9.42
C ASP A 380 23.57 26.78 -10.10
N VAL A 381 23.72 26.70 -11.43
CA VAL A 381 24.76 27.47 -12.14
C VAL A 381 24.35 28.95 -12.15
N PRO A 382 25.08 29.88 -11.51
CA PRO A 382 24.75 31.29 -11.56
C PRO A 382 24.96 31.80 -12.98
N GLU A 383 23.93 32.39 -13.58
CA GLU A 383 24.09 33.26 -14.74
C GLU A 383 25.15 34.32 -14.39
N GLU A 384 26.33 34.22 -15.00
CA GLU A 384 27.34 35.28 -14.94
C GLU A 384 26.69 36.57 -15.48
N ARG A 385 26.30 37.44 -14.56
CA ARG A 385 25.88 38.80 -14.85
C ARG A 385 27.02 39.50 -15.61
N SER A 386 26.87 39.60 -16.91
CA SER A 386 27.63 40.52 -17.75
C SER A 386 27.35 41.95 -17.28
N ALA A 387 28.18 42.44 -16.36
CA ALA A 387 28.23 43.84 -16.00
C ALA A 387 28.78 44.60 -17.21
N GLY A 388 27.86 45.24 -17.95
CA GLY A 388 28.19 46.16 -19.01
C GLY A 388 29.04 47.32 -18.47
N ASN A 389 30.33 47.31 -18.79
CA ASN A 389 31.17 48.49 -18.66
C ASN A 389 31.11 49.29 -19.98
N HIS A 390 30.17 50.24 -20.02
CA HIS A 390 30.28 51.40 -20.90
C HIS A 390 31.45 52.27 -20.43
N ARG A 391 32.52 52.35 -21.22
CA ARG A 391 33.36 53.55 -21.32
C ARG A 391 33.88 53.70 -22.75
N GLU A 392 33.47 54.80 -23.38
CA GLU A 392 33.84 55.22 -24.73
C GLU A 392 35.29 55.71 -24.85
N ALA A 393 35.86 55.39 -26.01
CA ALA A 393 36.74 56.19 -26.87
C ALA A 393 38.11 56.71 -26.36
N ARG A 394 39.19 56.24 -27.00
CA ARG A 394 39.81 56.92 -28.17
C ARG A 394 41.03 56.18 -28.75
N ARG A 395 41.00 56.04 -30.09
CA ARG A 395 42.08 56.06 -31.11
C ARG A 395 43.29 55.12 -30.99
N GLY A 396 43.44 54.29 -32.02
CA GLY A 396 44.74 53.76 -32.47
C GLY A 396 44.55 52.83 -33.68
N GLN A 397 45.01 53.28 -34.85
CA GLN A 397 44.92 52.59 -36.14
C GLN A 397 45.71 51.27 -36.15
N GLY A 398 45.27 50.29 -36.94
CA GLY A 398 46.02 49.06 -37.18
C GLY A 398 45.31 48.08 -38.09
N VAL A 399 45.64 48.15 -39.37
CA VAL A 399 45.17 47.33 -40.49
C VAL A 399 45.47 45.84 -40.28
N SER A 400 44.51 44.95 -40.54
CA SER A 400 44.66 43.74 -41.41
C SER A 400 43.46 42.77 -41.30
N ARG A 401 42.81 42.51 -42.45
CA ARG A 401 42.00 41.30 -42.75
C ARG A 401 42.95 40.19 -43.28
N PRO A 402 42.51 38.95 -43.65
CA PRO A 402 41.24 38.21 -43.49
C PRO A 402 41.47 36.80 -42.85
N ARG A 403 40.49 35.95 -42.52
CA ARG A 403 39.65 35.11 -43.41
C ARG A 403 38.63 34.34 -42.54
N LYS A 404 37.38 34.31 -43.00
CA LYS A 404 36.34 33.38 -42.53
C LYS A 404 36.43 32.10 -43.36
N TYR A 405 36.43 30.94 -42.71
CA TYR A 405 36.19 29.65 -43.33
C TYR A 405 34.80 29.16 -42.90
N TYR A 406 33.93 28.95 -43.88
CA TYR A 406 32.72 28.12 -43.77
C TYR A 406 32.99 26.85 -44.58
N PRO A 407 32.53 25.66 -44.16
CA PRO A 407 32.18 24.61 -45.10
C PRO A 407 30.67 24.61 -45.36
N ARG A 408 30.32 24.64 -46.65
CA ARG A 408 29.01 24.34 -47.21
C ARG A 408 28.79 22.83 -47.25
N ASN A 409 27.55 22.42 -47.01
CA ASN A 409 26.96 21.17 -47.50
C ASN A 409 26.98 21.08 -49.03
N VAL A 410 27.30 19.90 -49.59
CA VAL A 410 26.75 19.30 -50.83
C VAL A 410 27.03 17.77 -50.72
N ALA A 411 26.06 16.92 -50.39
CA ALA A 411 25.09 16.22 -51.25
C ALA A 411 25.58 14.87 -51.82
N THR A 412 24.75 13.84 -51.58
CA THR A 412 24.33 12.72 -52.46
C THR A 412 25.38 11.92 -53.25
N THR A 413 25.38 10.58 -53.08
CA THR A 413 24.88 9.61 -54.09
C THR A 413 24.88 8.16 -53.58
N HIS A 414 23.81 7.42 -53.97
CA HIS A 414 23.64 5.97 -54.25
C HIS A 414 24.00 4.90 -53.20
N TRP A 415 23.09 3.98 -52.79
CA TRP A 415 22.30 2.93 -53.51
C TRP A 415 23.12 1.88 -54.28
N SER A 416 23.28 0.70 -53.67
CA SER A 416 23.13 -0.66 -54.24
C SER A 416 23.24 -1.62 -53.03
N SER A 417 22.27 -2.43 -52.61
CA SER A 417 21.60 -3.59 -53.27
C SER A 417 22.60 -4.58 -53.85
N ASP A 418 22.70 -5.73 -53.19
CA ASP A 418 22.99 -7.11 -53.63
C ASP A 418 22.87 -7.95 -52.32
N GLU A 419 21.78 -8.67 -52.02
CA GLU A 419 21.36 -10.00 -52.54
C GLU A 419 22.51 -11.01 -52.70
N GLU A 420 22.70 -11.83 -51.66
CA GLU A 420 22.63 -13.30 -51.74
C GLU A 420 22.26 -13.90 -50.37
#